data_AF-I3YJL5-F1
#
_entry.id   AF-I3YJL5-F1
#
_cell.length_a   1.000
_cell.length_b   1.000
_cell.length_c   1.000
_cell.angle_alpha   90.00
_cell.angle_beta   90.00
_cell.angle_gamma   90.00
#
_symmetry.space_group_name_H-M   'P 1'
#
loop_
_entity.id
_entity.type
_entity.pdbx_description
1 polymer ?
#
loop_
_entity_poly.entity_id
_entity_poly.type
_entity_poly.pdbx_seq_one_letter_code
_entity_poly.pdbx_strand_id
1 'polypeptide(L)' 'MLTIFVPKIYLMTLKEAFSLLITQPLWYKNSEYIRQQAVRDKRLFLAGRSIPEERMRHYLKTAGWEQTQEEQWEKDGK' A
#
# COMPACT_ATOMS: atom_id res chain seq x y z
N MET A 1 1.40 3.11 36.48
CA MET A 1 0.87 2.28 35.37
C MET A 1 0.34 3.23 34.31
N LEU A 2 1.19 3.68 33.38
CA LEU A 2 0.74 4.47 32.25
C LEU A 2 0.16 3.51 31.23
N THR A 3 -1.16 3.50 31.10
CA THR A 3 -1.86 2.88 29.97
C THR A 3 -1.44 3.65 28.72
N ILE A 4 -0.39 3.18 28.06
CA ILE A 4 -0.05 3.61 26.71
C ILE A 4 -1.23 3.15 25.86
N PHE A 5 -2.13 4.08 25.54
CA PHE A 5 -3.09 3.90 24.47
C PHE A 5 -2.26 3.77 23.21
N VAL A 6 -1.83 2.54 22.88
CA VAL A 6 -1.19 2.25 21.60
C VAL A 6 -2.31 2.47 20.60
N PRO A 7 -2.30 3.60 19.87
CA PRO A 7 -3.36 3.84 18.92
C PRO A 7 -3.28 2.69 17.92
N LYS A 8 -4.45 2.23 17.48
CA LYS A 8 -4.71 1.16 16.52
C LYS A 8 -4.10 1.47 15.13
N ILE A 9 -2.80 1.79 15.06
CA ILE A 9 -2.16 2.44 13.91
C ILE A 9 -1.45 1.43 13.01
N TYR A 10 -1.06 0.23 13.42
CA TYR A 10 -0.12 -0.55 12.59
C TYR A 10 -0.48 -2.02 12.33
N LEU A 11 -1.70 -2.28 11.88
CA LEU A 11 -1.97 -3.42 11.00
C LEU A 11 -2.70 -2.92 9.76
N MET A 12 -2.00 -2.09 8.97
CA MET A 12 -2.52 -1.59 7.70
C MET A 12 -2.21 -2.62 6.63
N THR A 13 -3.24 -3.12 5.96
CA THR A 13 -3.07 -4.03 4.82
C THR A 13 -2.31 -3.34 3.69
N LEU A 14 -1.72 -4.12 2.78
CA LEU A 14 -1.03 -3.58 1.61
C LEU A 14 -1.95 -2.63 0.81
N LYS A 15 -3.22 -3.01 0.69
CA LYS A 15 -4.24 -2.24 -0.05
C LYS A 15 -4.58 -0.93 0.66
N GLU A 16 -4.70 -0.93 1.98
CA GLU A 16 -4.96 0.30 2.73
C GLU A 16 -3.78 1.28 2.64
N ALA A 17 -2.55 0.78 2.80
CA ALA A 17 -1.34 1.58 2.64
C ALA A 17 -1.24 2.16 1.22
N PHE A 18 -1.51 1.33 0.20
CA PHE A 18 -1.51 1.77 -1.18
C PHE A 18 -2.64 2.80 -1.45
N SER A 19 -3.82 2.61 -0.87
CA SER A 19 -4.95 3.54 -0.97
C SER A 19 -4.58 4.93 -0.43
N LEU A 20 -3.87 5.00 0.70
CA LEU A 20 -3.36 6.26 1.24
C LEU A 20 -2.31 6.88 0.32
N LEU A 21 -1.34 6.08 -0.16
CA LEU A 21 -0.27 6.57 -1.03
C LEU A 21 -0.81 7.26 -2.29
N ILE A 22 -1.80 6.67 -2.98
CA ILE A 22 -2.32 7.21 -4.25
C ILE A 22 -3.10 8.53 -4.11
N THR A 23 -3.39 8.98 -2.89
CA THR A 23 -3.98 10.31 -2.62
C THR A 23 -2.95 11.43 -2.68
N GLN A 24 -1.67 11.12 -2.49
CA GLN A 24 -0.60 12.10 -2.46
C GLN A 24 -0.26 12.59 -3.87
N PRO A 25 0.11 13.88 -4.04
CA PRO A 25 0.61 14.37 -5.31
C PRO A 25 1.93 13.67 -5.67
N LEU A 26 2.09 13.29 -6.94
CA LEU A 26 3.30 12.67 -7.46
C LEU A 26 3.77 11.43 -6.67
N TRP A 27 2.82 10.65 -6.12
CA TRP A 27 3.08 9.45 -5.32
C TRP A 27 3.97 8.38 -5.98
N TYR A 28 4.10 8.42 -7.30
CA TYR A 28 4.94 7.49 -8.09
C TYR A 28 6.32 8.06 -8.45
N LYS A 29 6.65 9.31 -8.08
CA LYS A 29 7.83 10.02 -8.63
C LYS A 29 9.19 9.34 -8.39
N ASN A 30 9.29 8.54 -7.33
CA ASN A 30 10.51 7.85 -6.94
C ASN A 30 10.53 6.39 -7.42
N SER A 31 9.47 5.91 -8.07
CA SER A 31 9.45 4.57 -8.65
C SER A 31 10.01 4.58 -10.07
N GLU A 32 10.39 3.41 -10.56
CA GLU A 32 10.85 3.22 -11.93
C GLU A 32 9.69 3.32 -12.96
N TYR A 33 8.45 3.46 -12.48
CA TYR A 33 7.27 3.48 -13.32
C TYR A 33 6.96 4.87 -13.86
N ILE A 34 6.80 4.97 -15.17
CA ILE A 34 6.36 6.20 -15.84
C ILE A 34 4.94 6.59 -15.41
N ARG A 35 4.64 7.89 -15.50
CA ARG A 35 3.34 8.48 -15.12
C ARG A 35 2.14 7.75 -15.72
N GLN A 36 2.21 7.34 -16.99
CA GLN A 36 1.09 6.65 -17.65
C GLN A 36 0.77 5.31 -16.98
N GLN A 37 1.79 4.55 -16.60
CA GLN A 37 1.64 3.28 -15.90
C GLN A 37 1.03 3.50 -14.51
N ALA A 38 1.56 4.46 -13.74
CA ALA A 38 1.05 4.80 -12.43
C ALA A 38 -0.42 5.27 -12.46
N VAL A 39 -0.80 6.09 -13.44
CA VAL A 39 -2.20 6.52 -13.62
C VAL A 39 -3.11 5.34 -13.97
N ARG A 40 -2.66 4.42 -14.82
CA ARG A 40 -3.40 3.19 -15.13
C ARG A 40 -3.59 2.32 -13.89
N ASP A 41 -2.52 2.10 -13.13
CA ASP A 41 -2.57 1.34 -11.88
C ASP A 41 -3.56 1.99 -10.90
N LYS A 42 -3.48 3.30 -10.67
CA LYS A 42 -4.45 4.00 -9.83
C LYS A 42 -5.90 3.78 -10.29
N ARG A 43 -6.17 3.87 -11.59
CA ARG A 43 -7.52 3.62 -12.14
C ARG A 43 -7.99 2.18 -11.91
N LEU A 44 -7.12 1.19 -12.13
CA LEU A 44 -7.45 -0.21 -11.89
C LEU A 44 -7.76 -0.46 -10.41
N PHE A 45 -6.94 0.10 -9.50
CA PHE A 45 -7.10 -0.07 -8.07
C PHE A 45 -8.45 0.47 -7.58
N LEU A 46 -8.76 1.71 -7.98
CA LEU A 46 -10.02 2.37 -7.61
C LEU A 46 -11.25 1.70 -8.22
N ALA A 47 -11.09 1.02 -9.36
CA ALA A 47 -12.15 0.22 -9.97
C ALA A 47 -12.31 -1.19 -9.34
N GLY A 48 -11.57 -1.50 -8.27
CA GLY A 48 -11.56 -2.83 -7.64
C GLY A 48 -10.93 -3.92 -8.51
N ARG A 49 -10.19 -3.55 -9.56
CA ARG A 49 -9.47 -4.49 -10.43
C ARG A 49 -8.14 -4.88 -9.78
N SER A 50 -7.67 -6.08 -10.09
CA SER A 50 -6.39 -6.58 -9.58
C SER A 50 -5.20 -5.79 -10.16
N ILE A 51 -4.26 -5.47 -9.29
CA ILE A 51 -2.92 -4.97 -9.60
C ILE A 51 -1.94 -5.89 -8.88
N PRO A 52 -0.78 -6.22 -9.47
CA PRO A 52 0.22 -7.03 -8.79
C PRO A 52 0.62 -6.43 -7.43
N GLU A 53 0.65 -7.25 -6.38
CA GLU A 53 1.05 -6.81 -5.04
C GLU A 53 2.48 -6.29 -5.00
N GLU A 54 3.40 -6.94 -5.70
CA GLU A 54 4.78 -6.48 -5.83
C GLU A 54 4.87 -5.04 -6.35
N ARG A 55 3.93 -4.66 -7.22
CA ARG A 55 3.86 -3.30 -7.75
C ARG A 55 3.43 -2.31 -6.68
N MET A 56 2.40 -2.64 -5.89
CA MET A 56 1.97 -1.83 -4.75
C MET A 56 3.11 -1.70 -3.71
N ARG A 57 3.78 -2.81 -3.39
CA ARG A 57 4.94 -2.83 -2.48
C ARG A 57 6.09 -1.98 -3.00
N HIS A 58 6.37 -2.00 -4.31
CA HIS A 58 7.41 -1.16 -4.90
C HIS A 58 7.08 0.34 -4.80
N TYR A 59 5.84 0.75 -5.10
CA TYR A 59 5.41 2.14 -4.91
C TYR A 59 5.53 2.59 -3.45
N LEU A 60 5.12 1.76 -2.51
CA LEU A 60 5.24 2.05 -1.08
C LEU A 60 6.71 2.17 -0.64
N LYS A 61 7.55 1.20 -1.01
CA LYS A 61 8.98 1.20 -0.68
C LYS A 61 9.69 2.43 -1.21
N THR A 62 9.44 2.80 -2.47
CA THR A 62 10.06 3.99 -3.10
C THR A 62 9.52 5.31 -2.54
N ALA A 63 8.33 5.30 -1.93
CA ALA A 63 7.79 6.41 -1.16
C ALA A 63 8.28 6.45 0.31
N GLY A 64 9.17 5.53 0.70
CA GLY A 64 9.74 5.46 2.05
C GLY A 64 8.89 4.72 3.08
N TRP A 65 7.88 3.96 2.63
CA TRP A 65 7.11 3.11 3.52
C TRP A 65 7.87 1.82 3.81
N GLU A 66 7.93 1.45 5.08
CA GLU A 66 8.57 0.23 5.54
C GLU A 66 7.51 -0.78 5.98
N GLN A 67 7.67 -2.02 5.52
CA GLN A 67 6.84 -3.12 5.97
C GLN A 67 7.40 -3.64 7.29
N THR A 68 6.73 -3.33 8.40
CA THR A 68 7.15 -3.75 9.75
C THR A 68 6.67 -5.16 10.13
N GLN A 69 5.74 -5.72 9.35
CA GLN A 69 5.23 -7.08 9.54
C GLN A 69 4.83 -7.70 8.19
N GLU A 70 5.05 -9.01 8.04
CA GLU A 70 4.44 -9.75 6.92
C GLU A 70 2.92 -9.71 7.02
N GLU A 71 2.26 -9.42 5.89
CA GLU A 71 0.80 -9.46 5.79
C GLU A 71 0.36 -10.91 5.98
N GLN A 72 -0.01 -11.27 7.21
CA GLN A 72 -0.60 -12.56 7.51
C GLN A 72 -2.02 -12.54 6.98
N TRP A 73 -2.20 -13.12 5.80
CA TRP A 73 -3.53 -13.52 5.36
C TRP A 73 -4.05 -14.57 6.36
N GLU A 74 -5.27 -14.41 6.85
CA GLU A 74 -6.04 -15.61 7.22
C GLU A 74 -6.07 -16.46 5.96
N LYS A 75 -5.23 -17.51 5.94
CA LYS A 75 -5.49 -18.63 5.05
C LYS A 75 -6.79 -19.19 5.58
N ASP A 76 -7.90 -18.77 4.98
CA ASP A 76 -9.18 -19.45 5.14
C ASP A 76 -8.94 -20.89 4.67
N GLY A 77 -8.53 -21.72 5.62
CA GLY A 77 -8.37 -23.14 5.44
C GLY A 77 -9.75 -23.73 5.53
N LYS A 78 -10.48 -23.75 4.41
CA LYS A 78 -11.49 -24.75 4.17
C LYS A 78 -11.83 -24.94 2.69
#